data_AF-A0A6B2CRU6-F1
#
_entry.id   AF-A0A6B2CRU6-F1
#
_cell.length_a   1.000
_cell.length_b   1.000
_cell.length_c   1.000
_cell.angle_alpha   90.00
_cell.angle_beta   90.00
_cell.angle_gamma   90.00
#
_symmetry.space_group_name_H-M   'P 1'
#
loop_
_entity.id
_entity.type
_entity.pdbx_description
1 polymer ?
#
loop_
_entity_poly.entity_id
_entity_poly.type
_entity_poly.pdbx_seq_one_letter_code
_entity_poly.pdbx_strand_id
1 'polypeptide(L)'
;MVTVIPGSDTVSKSFSSSLASQLGAKLCEPTFKTFPDGEAYVRLSCDLRGEQVVVVKTMVPDQDSSLVQALLMSDAAREAGAESVALVAPYMAYSRQDRAFLEGEPVSIRAVMRALWSAGYSALVTIEIH
;
A
#
# COMPACT_ATOMS: atom_id res chain seq x y z
N MET A 1 -15.93 -11.06 -0.32
CA MET A 1 -15.07 -11.56 0.77
C MET A 1 -13.91 -10.58 0.93
N VAL A 2 -13.33 -10.44 2.13
CA VAL A 2 -12.20 -9.53 2.35
C VAL A 2 -10.90 -10.33 2.43
N THR A 3 -9.88 -9.88 1.71
CA THR A 3 -8.50 -10.39 1.81
C THR A 3 -7.56 -9.26 2.23
N VAL A 4 -6.75 -9.52 3.26
CA VAL A 4 -5.70 -8.61 3.74
C VAL A 4 -4.36 -9.04 3.15
N ILE A 5 -3.59 -8.07 2.66
CA ILE A 5 -2.28 -8.27 2.05
C ILE A 5 -1.22 -7.44 2.81
N PRO A 6 -0.30 -8.08 3.55
CA PRO A 6 0.78 -7.37 4.26
C PRO A 6 1.87 -6.86 3.33
N GLY A 7 2.41 -5.69 3.65
CA GLY A 7 3.68 -5.17 3.11
C GLY A 7 4.89 -5.96 3.60
N SER A 8 6.07 -5.67 3.05
CA SER A 8 7.28 -6.47 3.32
C SER A 8 7.82 -6.34 4.75
N ASP A 9 7.55 -5.22 5.42
CA ASP A 9 8.09 -4.87 6.72
C ASP A 9 7.31 -5.48 7.90
N THR A 10 7.97 -5.54 9.06
CA THR A 10 7.44 -6.19 10.26
C THR A 10 6.17 -5.53 10.81
N VAL A 11 6.05 -4.21 10.68
CA VAL A 11 4.89 -3.46 11.18
C VAL A 11 3.66 -3.78 10.34
N SER A 12 3.81 -3.76 9.01
CA SER A 12 2.75 -4.11 8.07
C SER A 12 2.29 -5.54 8.26
N LYS A 13 3.21 -6.50 8.47
CA LYS A 13 2.89 -7.90 8.73
C LYS A 13 2.13 -8.10 10.03
N SER A 14 2.63 -7.59 11.15
CA SER A 14 1.99 -7.77 12.46
C SER A 14 0.61 -7.12 12.53
N PHE A 15 0.47 -5.92 11.93
CA PHE A 15 -0.81 -5.24 11.82
C PHE A 15 -1.80 -6.01 10.95
N SER A 16 -1.36 -6.54 9.80
CA SER A 16 -2.21 -7.33 8.88
C SER A 16 -2.76 -8.58 9.53
N SER A 17 -1.93 -9.34 10.25
CA SER A 17 -2.38 -10.55 10.95
C SER A 17 -3.43 -10.21 12.02
N SER A 18 -3.23 -9.12 12.75
CA SER A 18 -4.19 -8.65 13.76
C SER A 18 -5.49 -8.18 13.12
N LEU A 19 -5.40 -7.41 12.04
CA LEU A 19 -6.54 -6.91 11.29
C LEU A 19 -7.35 -8.05 10.66
N ALA A 20 -6.69 -9.01 10.01
CA ALA A 20 -7.34 -10.16 9.40
C ALA A 20 -8.09 -11.00 10.44
N SER A 21 -7.47 -11.24 11.60
CA SER A 21 -8.11 -11.94 12.73
C SER A 21 -9.37 -11.22 13.23
N GLN A 22 -9.30 -9.91 13.43
CA GLN A 22 -10.46 -9.13 13.91
C GLN A 22 -11.59 -9.04 12.88
N LEU A 23 -11.27 -9.00 11.59
CA LEU A 23 -12.27 -8.93 10.51
C LEU A 23 -12.79 -10.31 10.07
N GLY A 24 -12.20 -11.41 10.54
CA GLY A 24 -12.45 -12.75 9.98
C GLY A 24 -12.07 -12.84 8.49
N ALA A 25 -11.09 -12.04 8.06
CA ALA A 25 -10.65 -11.93 6.67
C ALA A 25 -9.55 -12.95 6.36
N LYS A 26 -9.37 -13.26 5.07
CA LYS A 26 -8.24 -14.05 4.61
C LYS A 26 -6.96 -13.22 4.70
N LEU A 27 -5.82 -13.87 4.93
CA LEU A 27 -4.50 -13.27 4.83
C LEU A 27 -3.79 -13.88 3.61
N CYS A 28 -3.38 -13.04 2.65
CA CYS A 28 -2.60 -13.46 1.48
C CYS A 28 -1.18 -12.90 1.59
N GLU A 29 -0.21 -13.76 1.87
CA GLU A 29 1.20 -13.41 2.00
C GLU A 29 1.87 -13.20 0.64
N PRO A 30 2.38 -12.00 0.32
CA PRO A 30 3.13 -11.74 -0.90
C PRO A 30 4.56 -12.27 -0.82
N THR A 31 5.14 -12.52 -1.98
CA THR A 31 6.60 -12.64 -2.11
C THR A 31 7.19 -11.28 -2.46
N PHE A 32 8.16 -10.84 -1.66
CA PHE A 32 8.94 -9.62 -1.90
C PHE A 32 10.40 -9.97 -2.18
N LYS A 33 11.01 -9.29 -3.14
CA LYS A 33 12.45 -9.34 -3.40
C LYS A 33 12.94 -7.95 -3.83
N THR A 34 14.25 -7.76 -3.78
CA THR A 34 14.92 -6.62 -4.39
C THR A 34 15.81 -7.15 -5.50
N PHE A 35 15.70 -6.60 -6.70
CA PHE A 35 16.58 -6.92 -7.80
C PHE A 35 17.99 -6.37 -7.55
N PRO A 36 19.03 -6.90 -8.23
CA PRO A 36 20.42 -6.47 -8.00
C PRO A 36 20.69 -4.97 -8.23
N ASP A 37 19.86 -4.30 -9.02
CA ASP A 37 19.89 -2.86 -9.30
C ASP A 37 19.09 -2.01 -8.31
N GLY A 38 18.40 -2.65 -7.35
CA GLY A 38 17.62 -1.98 -6.32
C GLY A 38 16.11 -1.92 -6.59
N GLU A 39 15.62 -2.39 -7.74
CA GLU A 39 14.19 -2.38 -8.04
C GLU A 39 13.40 -3.34 -7.14
N ALA A 40 12.17 -2.94 -6.79
CA ALA A 40 11.28 -3.75 -5.98
C ALA A 40 10.57 -4.83 -6.82
N TYR A 41 10.54 -6.06 -6.32
CA TYR A 41 9.72 -7.15 -6.86
C TYR A 41 8.61 -7.51 -5.89
N VAL A 42 7.38 -7.59 -6.41
CA VAL A 42 6.17 -8.00 -5.67
C VAL A 42 5.45 -9.08 -6.45
N ARG A 43 5.02 -10.15 -5.77
CA ARG A 43 4.14 -11.17 -6.34
C ARG A 43 3.10 -11.63 -5.33
N LEU A 44 1.84 -11.63 -5.76
CA LEU A 44 0.72 -12.25 -5.04
C LEU A 44 0.52 -13.68 -5.55
N SER A 45 0.25 -14.62 -4.64
CA SER A 45 0.00 -16.03 -4.98
C SER A 45 -1.44 -16.47 -4.67
N CYS A 46 -2.35 -15.51 -4.52
CA CYS A 46 -3.77 -15.72 -4.23
C CYS A 46 -4.64 -15.34 -5.43
N ASP A 47 -5.76 -16.06 -5.59
CA ASP A 47 -6.85 -15.66 -6.48
C ASP A 47 -7.75 -14.66 -5.72
N LEU A 48 -7.92 -13.45 -6.27
CA LEU A 48 -8.64 -12.34 -5.64
C LEU A 48 -9.92 -11.99 -6.41
N ARG A 49 -10.36 -12.84 -7.35
CA ARG A 49 -11.55 -12.58 -8.18
C ARG A 49 -12.80 -12.30 -7.35
N GLY A 50 -13.31 -11.08 -7.49
CA GLY A 50 -14.52 -10.64 -6.76
C GLY A 50 -14.29 -10.41 -5.27
N GLU A 51 -13.04 -10.27 -4.83
CA GLU A 51 -12.70 -9.97 -3.44
C GLU A 51 -12.40 -8.48 -3.23
N GLN A 52 -12.76 -7.98 -2.06
CA GLN A 52 -12.33 -6.68 -1.58
C GLN A 52 -10.98 -6.83 -0.88
N VAL A 53 -9.98 -6.09 -1.35
CA VAL A 53 -8.60 -6.24 -0.89
C VAL A 53 -8.22 -5.08 0.00
N VAL A 54 -7.57 -5.39 1.12
CA VAL A 54 -6.95 -4.41 2.01
C VAL A 54 -5.44 -4.64 1.97
N VAL A 55 -4.72 -3.74 1.31
CA VAL A 55 -3.26 -3.70 1.38
C VAL A 55 -2.86 -2.92 2.63
N VAL A 56 -2.03 -3.52 3.47
CA VAL A 56 -1.44 -2.82 4.63
C VAL A 56 0.02 -2.54 4.31
N LYS A 57 0.40 -1.27 4.23
CA LYS A 57 1.79 -0.87 4.02
C LYS A 57 2.14 0.43 4.73
N THR A 58 3.01 0.34 5.73
CA THR A 58 3.64 1.53 6.30
C THR A 58 4.74 2.06 5.37
N MET A 59 4.90 3.38 5.28
CA MET A 59 5.90 4.02 4.40
C MET A 59 7.21 4.38 5.12
N VAL A 60 7.57 3.62 6.16
CA VAL A 60 8.84 3.74 6.91
C VAL A 60 9.53 2.38 7.01
N PRO A 61 10.87 2.34 7.14
CA PRO A 61 11.79 3.47 7.23
C PRO A 61 12.12 4.13 5.88
N ASP A 62 11.96 3.41 4.77
CA ASP A 62 12.32 3.87 3.42
C ASP A 62 11.07 4.34 2.66
N GLN A 63 10.82 5.64 2.62
CA GLN A 63 9.57 6.23 2.11
C GLN A 63 9.36 5.94 0.63
N ASP A 64 10.41 6.12 -0.17
CA ASP A 64 10.31 6.10 -1.64
C ASP A 64 10.12 4.67 -2.15
N SER A 65 10.93 3.74 -1.65
CA SER A 65 10.80 2.31 -2.00
C SER A 65 9.50 1.71 -1.47
N SER A 66 9.04 2.15 -0.30
CA SER A 66 7.74 1.74 0.24
C SER A 66 6.56 2.25 -0.60
N LEU A 67 6.66 3.48 -1.13
CA LEU A 67 5.67 4.00 -2.06
C LEU A 67 5.64 3.18 -3.35
N VAL A 68 6.79 2.90 -3.95
CA VAL A 68 6.88 2.05 -5.16
C VAL A 68 6.32 0.66 -4.88
N GLN A 69 6.67 0.04 -3.75
CA GLN A 69 6.11 -1.25 -3.34
C GLN A 69 4.58 -1.20 -3.22
N ALA A 70 4.02 -0.15 -2.61
CA ALA A 70 2.57 0.00 -2.49
C ALA A 70 1.88 0.11 -3.87
N LEU A 71 2.48 0.81 -4.83
CA LEU A 71 1.95 0.88 -6.20
C LEU A 71 1.93 -0.51 -6.85
N LEU A 72 3.03 -1.26 -6.76
CA LEU A 72 3.14 -2.62 -7.30
C LEU A 72 2.18 -3.61 -6.64
N MET A 73 1.92 -3.47 -5.33
CA MET A 73 0.96 -4.31 -4.61
C MET A 73 -0.48 -4.09 -5.12
N SER A 74 -0.86 -2.85 -5.42
CA SER A 74 -2.18 -2.53 -5.96
C SER A 74 -2.36 -3.11 -7.37
N ASP A 75 -1.34 -2.91 -8.22
CA ASP A 75 -1.30 -3.43 -9.57
C ASP A 75 -1.43 -4.97 -9.59
N ALA A 76 -0.63 -5.66 -8.78
CA ALA A 76 -0.68 -7.10 -8.65
C ALA A 76 -2.05 -7.61 -8.12
N ALA A 77 -2.68 -6.87 -7.20
CA ALA A 77 -3.99 -7.24 -6.67
C ALA A 77 -5.09 -7.15 -7.74
N ARG A 78 -5.03 -6.11 -8.59
CA ARG A 78 -5.95 -5.93 -9.72
C ARG A 78 -5.75 -7.00 -10.78
N GLU A 79 -4.51 -7.34 -11.11
CA GLU A 79 -4.20 -8.43 -12.04
C GLU A 79 -4.70 -9.79 -11.52
N ALA A 80 -4.68 -9.99 -10.19
CA ALA A 80 -5.26 -11.16 -9.53
C ALA A 80 -6.81 -11.14 -9.46
N GLY A 81 -7.46 -10.11 -10.00
CA GLY A 81 -8.92 -10.02 -10.13
C GLY A 81 -9.67 -9.33 -8.99
N ALA A 82 -8.97 -8.58 -8.12
CA ALA A 82 -9.59 -7.85 -7.03
C ALA A 82 -10.73 -6.93 -7.52
N GLU A 83 -11.87 -6.93 -6.81
CA GLU A 83 -13.00 -6.05 -7.09
C GLU A 83 -12.67 -4.59 -6.71
N SER A 84 -11.99 -4.41 -5.58
CA SER A 84 -11.55 -3.11 -5.08
C SER A 84 -10.30 -3.28 -4.21
N VAL A 85 -9.45 -2.25 -4.16
CA VAL A 85 -8.22 -2.27 -3.36
C VAL A 85 -8.18 -1.04 -2.46
N ALA A 86 -8.17 -1.24 -1.14
CA ALA A 86 -7.96 -0.19 -0.16
C ALA A 86 -6.52 -0.24 0.37
N LEU A 87 -5.92 0.93 0.59
CA LEU A 87 -4.63 1.06 1.26
C LEU A 87 -4.85 1.42 2.74
N VAL A 88 -4.28 0.64 3.64
CA VAL A 88 -4.07 1.02 5.04
C VAL A 88 -2.58 1.35 5.20
N ALA A 89 -2.28 2.63 5.38
CA ALA A 89 -0.93 3.14 5.57
C ALA A 89 -0.82 3.75 6.98
N PRO A 90 -0.41 2.99 8.01
CA PRO A 90 -0.29 3.52 9.37
C PRO A 90 0.59 4.77 9.45
N TYR A 91 1.67 4.81 8.66
CA TYR A 91 2.43 6.02 8.39
C TYR A 91 2.37 6.35 6.90
N MET A 92 1.87 7.55 6.58
CA MET A 92 1.80 8.07 5.22
C MET A 92 2.98 9.02 4.94
N ALA A 93 3.88 8.61 4.06
CA ALA A 93 5.01 9.44 3.63
C ALA A 93 4.54 10.67 2.84
N TYR A 94 5.43 11.66 2.73
CA TYR A 94 5.20 12.92 2.01
C TYR A 94 4.09 13.82 2.57
N SER A 95 3.49 13.45 3.71
CA SER A 95 2.45 14.21 4.40
C SER A 95 2.93 15.57 4.93
N ARG A 96 4.23 15.75 5.17
CA ARG A 96 4.80 17.02 5.67
C ARG A 96 4.70 18.19 4.69
N GLN A 97 4.65 17.93 3.38
CA GLN A 97 4.48 18.97 2.37
C GLN A 97 3.04 18.90 1.81
N ASP A 98 2.12 19.30 2.69
CA ASP A 98 0.66 19.36 2.49
C ASP A 98 0.20 20.60 1.70
N ARG A 99 1.10 21.57 1.53
CA ARG A 99 0.93 22.79 0.74
C ARG A 99 2.25 23.15 0.04
N ALA A 100 2.17 24.07 -0.92
CA ALA A 100 3.36 24.75 -1.43
C ALA A 100 3.69 25.90 -0.47
N PHE A 101 4.88 25.90 0.11
CA PHE A 101 5.36 26.96 1.00
C PHE A 101 6.08 28.05 0.22
N LEU A 102 6.75 27.68 -0.88
CA LEU A 102 7.41 28.57 -1.83
C LEU A 102 6.80 28.43 -3.23
N GLU A 103 6.97 29.47 -4.05
CA GLU A 103 6.55 29.45 -5.45
C GLU A 103 7.28 28.33 -6.21
N GLY A 104 6.54 27.55 -6.98
CA GLY A 104 7.06 26.42 -7.76
C GLY A 104 7.17 25.09 -7.01
N GLU A 105 6.87 25.05 -5.70
CA GLU A 105 6.89 23.79 -4.94
C GLU A 105 5.71 22.86 -5.28
N PRO A 106 5.91 21.52 -5.19
CA PRO A 106 4.80 20.60 -5.23
C PRO A 106 4.01 20.66 -3.92
N VAL A 107 2.75 20.27 -4.00
CA VAL A 107 2.07 19.69 -2.85
C VAL A 107 2.36 18.19 -2.90
N SER A 108 3.40 17.74 -2.21
CA SER A 108 3.92 16.38 -2.38
C SER A 108 2.89 15.31 -2.05
N ILE A 109 2.15 15.46 -0.95
CA ILE A 109 1.10 14.50 -0.61
C ILE A 109 0.03 14.40 -1.71
N ARG A 110 -0.32 15.51 -2.37
CA ARG A 110 -1.28 15.51 -3.50
C ARG A 110 -0.71 14.75 -4.69
N ALA A 111 0.58 14.89 -4.99
CA ALA A 111 1.22 14.15 -6.07
C ALA A 111 1.23 12.63 -5.77
N VAL A 112 1.61 12.25 -4.55
CA VAL A 112 1.62 10.85 -4.09
C VAL A 112 0.21 10.24 -4.09
N MET A 113 -0.80 10.97 -3.60
CA MET A 113 -2.19 10.51 -3.62
C MET A 113 -2.70 10.26 -5.04
N ARG A 114 -2.33 11.11 -6.00
CA ARG A 114 -2.68 10.91 -7.42
C ARG A 114 -2.04 9.65 -8.00
N ALA A 115 -0.79 9.36 -7.62
CA ALA A 115 -0.11 8.14 -8.04
C ALA A 115 -0.80 6.89 -7.47
N LEU A 116 -1.11 6.88 -6.17
CA LEU A 116 -1.82 5.78 -5.50
C LEU A 116 -3.21 5.56 -6.10
N TRP A 117 -3.97 6.65 -6.32
CA TRP A 117 -5.27 6.58 -6.97
C TRP A 117 -5.16 6.00 -8.39
N SER A 118 -4.18 6.46 -9.17
CA SER A 118 -3.95 5.98 -10.54
C SER A 118 -3.52 4.51 -10.57
N ALA A 119 -2.78 4.04 -9.56
CA ALA A 119 -2.44 2.62 -9.41
C ALA A 119 -3.65 1.75 -9.03
N GLY A 120 -4.79 2.36 -8.73
CA GLY A 120 -6.06 1.66 -8.57
C GLY A 120 -6.52 1.45 -7.14
N TYR A 121 -5.91 2.14 -6.17
CA TYR A 121 -6.47 2.24 -4.83
C TYR A 121 -7.77 3.04 -4.83
N SER A 122 -8.84 2.47 -4.27
CA SER A 122 -10.16 3.09 -4.16
C SER A 122 -10.42 3.76 -2.81
N ALA A 123 -9.59 3.48 -1.81
CA ALA A 123 -9.68 4.07 -0.48
C ALA A 123 -8.30 4.11 0.20
N LEU A 124 -8.12 5.07 1.12
CA LEU A 124 -6.95 5.19 1.98
C LEU A 124 -7.40 5.32 3.44
N VAL A 125 -6.76 4.58 4.33
CA VAL A 125 -6.86 4.72 5.78
C VAL A 125 -5.46 4.95 6.33
N THR A 126 -5.30 5.99 7.16
CA THR A 126 -4.03 6.34 7.81
C THR A 126 -4.28 6.83 9.23
N ILE A 127 -3.23 6.94 10.04
CA ILE A 127 -3.31 7.38 11.43
C ILE A 127 -2.56 8.71 11.56
N GLU A 128 -3.19 9.70 12.19
CA GLU A 128 -2.61 11.03 12.48
C GLU A 128 -1.77 11.56 11.32
N ILE A 129 -2.44 11.85 10.20
CA ILE A 129 -1.77 12.53 9.09
C ILE A 129 -1.33 13.93 9.57
N HIS A 130 -0.10 14.31 9.22
CA HIS A 130 0.57 15.54 9.66
C HIS A 130 -0.31 16.78 9.54
#